data_AF-A0A358KJN2-F1
#
_entry.id   AF-A0A358KJN2-F1
#
_cell.length_a   1.000
_cell.length_b   1.000
_cell.length_c   1.000
_cell.angle_alpha   90.00
_cell.angle_beta   90.00
_cell.angle_gamma   90.00
#
_symmetry.space_group_name_H-M   'P 1'
#
loop_
_entity.id
_entity.type
_entity.pdbx_description
1 polymer ?
#
loop_
_entity_poly.entity_id
_entity_poly.type
_entity_poly.pdbx_seq_one_letter_code
_entity_poly.pdbx_strand_id
1 'polypeptide(L)'
;GGTTQKQGVAPDIVLPTPYDYMEIGEATLPNSLAADHTDPLNYRKLNRVNDYVKRLTTRSDARIKDDQDFAYILEDIKTLKERLLDKSLSLNETTRLKEKDDEKEKREIRKKERKDRGKPEETVYDLTIKMIQKNLKLGEEVEDEEKPIRLEEEDDNEEEVEEDEEDAPKLDPHLRETMFILHDYIKLLDPKKQIAAKDSGDSNPVQ
;
A
#
# COMPACT_ATOMS: atom_id res chain seq x y z
N GLY A 1 -14.62 -8.48 -21.99
CA GLY A 1 -15.04 -7.33 -21.18
C GLY A 1 -15.51 -7.84 -19.83
N GLY A 2 -14.59 -8.14 -18.91
CA GLY A 2 -14.98 -8.41 -17.52
C GLY A 2 -15.18 -7.08 -16.79
N THR A 3 -16.20 -7.01 -15.93
CA THR A 3 -16.42 -5.85 -15.04
C THR A 3 -15.53 -5.94 -13.80
N THR A 4 -15.18 -4.79 -13.21
CA THR A 4 -14.49 -4.70 -11.91
C THR A 4 -15.47 -4.76 -10.73
N GLN A 5 -16.78 -4.77 -10.99
CA GLN A 5 -17.83 -4.84 -9.96
C GLN A 5 -17.58 -6.04 -9.02
N LYS A 6 -17.58 -5.80 -7.71
CA LYS A 6 -17.31 -6.79 -6.63
C LYS A 6 -15.90 -7.39 -6.60
N GLN A 7 -15.28 -7.63 -7.74
CA GLN A 7 -14.00 -8.33 -7.85
C GLN A 7 -12.79 -7.37 -7.83
N GLY A 8 -13.00 -6.09 -8.13
CA GLY A 8 -11.94 -5.09 -8.20
C GLY A 8 -10.91 -5.42 -9.27
N VAL A 9 -9.68 -4.96 -9.05
CA VAL A 9 -8.50 -5.30 -9.86
C VAL A 9 -7.53 -6.06 -8.96
N ALA A 10 -7.36 -7.35 -9.24
CA ALA A 10 -6.38 -8.17 -8.51
C ALA A 10 -4.95 -7.80 -8.96
N PRO A 11 -4.06 -7.41 -8.02
CA PRO A 11 -2.68 -7.11 -8.36
C PRO A 11 -1.90 -8.38 -8.70
N ASP A 12 -0.89 -8.28 -9.58
CA ASP A 12 -0.02 -9.41 -9.95
C ASP A 12 0.87 -9.87 -8.79
N ILE A 13 1.25 -8.95 -7.90
CA ILE A 13 2.03 -9.20 -6.70
C ILE A 13 1.21 -8.69 -5.52
N VAL A 14 0.78 -9.61 -4.65
CA VAL A 14 -0.03 -9.30 -3.47
C VAL A 14 0.90 -9.11 -2.29
N LEU A 15 0.89 -7.90 -1.71
CA LEU A 15 1.57 -7.63 -0.45
C LEU A 15 0.62 -7.95 0.72
N PRO A 16 1.12 -8.47 1.84
CA PRO A 16 0.26 -8.78 2.98
C PRO A 16 -0.32 -7.48 3.57
N THR A 17 -1.65 -7.41 3.69
CA THR A 17 -2.33 -6.28 4.34
C THR A 17 -3.37 -6.79 5.36
N PRO A 18 -3.65 -6.03 6.43
CA PRO A 18 -4.77 -6.34 7.32
C PRO A 18 -6.13 -6.09 6.64
N TYR A 19 -6.18 -5.19 5.65
CA TYR A 19 -7.39 -4.82 4.93
C TYR A 19 -8.00 -5.98 4.14
N ASP A 20 -7.18 -6.92 3.66
CA ASP A 20 -7.64 -8.12 2.93
C ASP A 20 -8.61 -8.99 3.75
N TYR A 21 -8.60 -8.85 5.08
CA TYR A 21 -9.44 -9.61 5.99
C TYR A 21 -10.59 -8.79 6.57
N MET A 22 -10.60 -7.48 6.33
CA MET A 22 -11.70 -6.62 6.75
C MET A 22 -12.86 -6.75 5.75
N GLU A 23 -14.10 -6.61 6.21
CA GLU A 23 -15.30 -6.65 5.36
C GLU A 23 -15.51 -5.35 4.57
N ILE A 24 -14.45 -4.86 3.91
CA ILE A 24 -14.42 -3.60 3.17
C ILE A 24 -14.47 -3.90 1.67
N GLY A 25 -15.45 -3.30 0.97
CA GLY A 25 -15.51 -3.31 -0.49
C GLY A 25 -16.93 -3.40 -1.04
N GLU A 26 -17.07 -3.26 -2.36
CA GLU A 26 -18.37 -3.36 -3.02
C GLU A 26 -19.03 -4.73 -2.87
N ALA A 27 -18.23 -5.78 -2.64
CA ALA A 27 -18.72 -7.13 -2.45
C ALA A 27 -19.46 -7.33 -1.12
N THR A 28 -19.11 -6.57 -0.08
CA THR A 28 -19.70 -6.70 1.26
C THR A 28 -20.93 -5.82 1.45
N LEU A 29 -21.20 -4.89 0.53
CA LEU A 29 -22.38 -4.03 0.58
C LEU A 29 -23.68 -4.80 0.32
N PRO A 30 -24.76 -4.48 1.07
CA PRO A 30 -26.07 -5.05 0.80
C PRO A 30 -26.57 -4.59 -0.58
N ASN A 31 -27.22 -5.50 -1.32
CA ASN A 31 -27.78 -5.25 -2.66
C ASN A 31 -26.76 -4.83 -3.75
N SER A 32 -25.48 -5.18 -3.59
CA SER A 32 -24.48 -4.98 -4.64
C SER A 32 -24.81 -5.81 -5.90
N LEU A 33 -24.77 -5.17 -7.07
CA LEU A 33 -25.10 -5.78 -8.36
C LEU A 33 -24.15 -6.95 -8.68
N ALA A 34 -24.65 -7.96 -9.39
CA ALA A 34 -23.82 -9.07 -9.86
C ALA A 34 -22.82 -8.59 -10.92
N ALA A 35 -21.64 -9.21 -10.97
CA ALA A 35 -20.65 -8.95 -11.99
C ALA A 35 -21.16 -9.48 -13.35
N ASP A 36 -21.21 -8.62 -14.36
CA ASP A 36 -21.59 -8.97 -15.72
C ASP A 36 -20.38 -9.00 -16.66
N HIS A 37 -20.45 -9.83 -17.70
CA HIS A 37 -19.38 -10.01 -18.68
C HIS A 37 -19.89 -9.73 -20.08
N THR A 38 -19.16 -8.89 -20.79
CA THR A 38 -19.41 -8.55 -22.19
C THR A 38 -18.32 -9.14 -23.08
N ASP A 39 -18.66 -9.30 -24.36
CA ASP A 39 -17.75 -9.83 -25.37
C ASP A 39 -16.42 -9.05 -25.38
N PRO A 40 -15.28 -9.74 -25.34
CA PRO A 40 -13.99 -9.08 -25.38
C PRO A 40 -13.77 -8.41 -26.73
N LEU A 41 -13.41 -7.13 -26.70
CA LEU A 41 -12.95 -6.42 -27.89
C LEU A 41 -11.56 -6.92 -28.29
N ASN A 42 -11.27 -6.93 -29.59
CA ASN A 42 -9.93 -7.23 -30.09
C ASN A 42 -8.99 -6.05 -29.83
N TYR A 43 -7.94 -6.28 -29.05
CA TYR A 43 -6.87 -5.31 -28.81
C TYR A 43 -5.51 -6.00 -28.84
N ARG A 44 -4.46 -5.24 -29.17
CA ARG A 44 -3.08 -5.74 -29.17
C ARG A 44 -2.51 -5.73 -27.75
N LYS A 45 -2.23 -6.92 -27.21
CA LYS A 45 -1.54 -7.07 -25.92
C LYS A 45 -0.05 -6.80 -26.09
N LEU A 46 0.51 -5.92 -25.24
CA LEU A 46 1.93 -5.60 -25.26
C LEU A 46 2.77 -6.58 -24.41
N ASN A 47 2.15 -7.32 -23.47
CA ASN A 47 2.74 -8.38 -22.63
C ASN A 47 4.19 -8.10 -22.17
N ARG A 48 4.44 -6.93 -21.58
CA ARG A 48 5.80 -6.51 -21.19
C ARG A 48 6.26 -7.04 -19.84
N VAL A 49 5.32 -7.38 -18.95
CA VAL A 49 5.59 -7.63 -17.53
C VAL A 49 5.49 -9.11 -17.17
N ASN A 50 4.59 -9.88 -17.81
CA ASN A 50 4.24 -11.26 -17.42
C ASN A 50 5.44 -12.20 -17.24
N ASP A 51 6.46 -12.10 -18.09
CA ASP A 51 7.64 -12.96 -18.03
C ASP A 51 8.50 -12.71 -16.77
N TYR A 52 8.38 -11.52 -16.17
CA TYR A 52 9.15 -11.09 -15.00
C TYR A 52 8.40 -11.31 -13.69
N VAL A 53 7.06 -11.38 -13.70
CA VAL A 53 6.21 -11.43 -12.49
C VAL A 53 6.71 -12.51 -11.52
N LYS A 54 6.89 -13.75 -11.97
CA LYS A 54 7.33 -14.86 -11.10
C LYS A 54 8.66 -14.58 -10.39
N ARG A 55 9.61 -13.94 -11.08
CA ARG A 55 10.91 -13.56 -10.49
C ARG A 55 10.74 -12.42 -9.50
N LEU A 56 9.91 -11.42 -9.82
CA LEU A 56 9.62 -10.29 -8.95
C LEU A 56 8.93 -10.75 -7.66
N THR A 57 7.92 -11.63 -7.75
CA THR A 57 7.24 -12.21 -6.60
C THR A 57 8.24 -12.92 -5.67
N THR A 58 9.12 -13.76 -6.22
CA THR A 58 10.11 -14.50 -5.42
C THR A 58 11.08 -13.56 -4.67
N ARG A 59 11.48 -12.45 -5.31
CA ARG A 59 12.37 -11.46 -4.69
C ARG A 59 11.66 -10.63 -3.64
N SER A 60 10.39 -10.29 -3.89
CA SER A 60 9.53 -9.58 -2.95
C SER A 60 9.27 -10.42 -1.70
N ASP A 61 8.86 -11.68 -1.88
CA ASP A 61 8.62 -12.63 -0.79
C ASP A 61 9.86 -12.85 0.10
N ALA A 62 11.06 -12.80 -0.49
CA ALA A 62 12.30 -12.89 0.27
C ALA A 62 12.53 -11.64 1.14
N ARG A 63 12.32 -10.43 0.59
CA ARG A 63 12.44 -9.17 1.37
C ARG A 63 11.39 -9.07 2.47
N ILE A 64 10.14 -9.40 2.16
CA ILE A 64 9.04 -9.37 3.14
C ILE A 64 9.32 -10.27 4.34
N LYS A 65 10.01 -11.41 4.16
CA LYS A 65 10.40 -12.30 5.25
C LYS A 65 11.49 -11.74 6.15
N ASP A 66 12.39 -10.94 5.60
CA ASP A 66 13.53 -10.37 6.32
C ASP A 66 13.19 -8.99 6.94
N ASP A 67 12.07 -8.39 6.55
CA ASP A 67 11.64 -7.06 6.98
C ASP A 67 10.81 -7.08 8.27
N GLN A 68 11.29 -6.36 9.28
CA GLN A 68 10.65 -6.25 10.59
C GLN A 68 9.26 -5.57 10.52
N ASP A 69 9.05 -4.62 9.60
CA ASP A 69 7.75 -3.94 9.48
C ASP A 69 6.68 -4.90 8.98
N PHE A 70 7.04 -5.76 8.01
CA PHE A 70 6.16 -6.82 7.52
C PHE A 70 5.94 -7.91 8.57
N ALA A 71 6.91 -8.18 9.45
CA ALA A 71 6.70 -9.07 10.58
C ALA A 71 5.60 -8.56 11.52
N TYR A 72 5.58 -7.26 11.83
CA TYR A 72 4.49 -6.64 12.61
C TYR A 72 3.14 -6.71 11.88
N ILE A 73 3.12 -6.42 10.58
CA ILE A 73 1.89 -6.52 9.77
C ILE A 73 1.31 -7.95 9.81
N LEU A 74 2.16 -8.97 9.73
CA LEU A 74 1.74 -10.37 9.83
C LEU A 74 1.22 -10.73 11.22
N GLU A 75 1.78 -10.15 12.28
CA GLU A 75 1.26 -10.29 13.65
C GLU A 75 -0.12 -9.64 13.79
N ASP A 76 -0.29 -8.44 13.23
CA ASP A 76 -1.54 -7.70 13.26
C ASP A 76 -2.63 -8.44 12.47
N ILE A 77 -2.28 -9.04 11.33
CA ILE A 77 -3.17 -9.91 10.56
C ILE A 77 -3.65 -11.11 11.39
N LYS A 78 -2.75 -11.76 12.16
CA LYS A 78 -3.14 -12.89 13.02
C LYS A 78 -4.09 -12.44 14.12
N THR A 79 -3.75 -11.35 14.80
CA THR A 79 -4.58 -10.77 15.86
C THR A 79 -5.96 -10.38 15.33
N LEU A 80 -6.02 -9.77 14.14
CA LEU A 80 -7.26 -9.39 13.50
C LEU A 80 -8.11 -10.62 13.14
N LYS A 81 -7.52 -11.70 12.62
CA LYS A 81 -8.23 -12.96 12.36
C LYS A 81 -8.85 -13.54 13.62
N GLU A 82 -8.12 -13.53 14.73
CA GLU A 82 -8.64 -13.99 16.03
C GLU A 82 -9.82 -13.14 16.50
N ARG A 83 -9.71 -11.80 16.38
CA ARG A 83 -10.80 -10.87 16.72
C ARG A 83 -12.02 -10.99 15.82
N LEU A 84 -11.85 -11.34 14.55
CA LEU A 84 -12.98 -11.56 13.64
C LEU A 84 -13.75 -12.84 13.99
N LEU A 85 -13.06 -13.85 14.52
CA LEU A 85 -13.68 -15.09 15.01
C LEU A 85 -14.40 -14.86 16.35
N ASP A 86 -13.80 -14.10 17.26
CA ASP A 86 -14.39 -13.77 18.55
C ASP A 86 -15.15 -12.43 18.52
N LYS A 87 -16.46 -12.52 18.30
CA LYS A 87 -17.36 -11.36 18.33
C LYS A 87 -17.86 -11.01 19.73
N SER A 88 -17.31 -11.62 20.78
CA SER A 88 -17.68 -11.31 22.15
C SER A 88 -16.82 -10.17 22.70
N LEU A 89 -17.42 -9.35 23.57
CA LEU A 89 -16.73 -8.25 24.23
C LEU A 89 -16.96 -8.35 25.75
N SER A 90 -15.89 -8.28 26.53
CA SER A 90 -16.01 -8.20 27.98
C SER A 90 -16.63 -6.86 28.39
N LEU A 91 -17.61 -6.89 29.28
CA LEU A 91 -18.20 -5.70 29.89
C LEU A 91 -17.52 -5.32 31.22
N ASN A 92 -16.52 -6.08 31.67
CA ASN A 92 -15.81 -5.78 32.90
C ASN A 92 -14.75 -4.71 32.66
N GLU A 93 -14.89 -3.58 33.35
CA GLU A 93 -13.98 -2.43 33.26
C GLU A 93 -12.51 -2.81 33.48
N THR A 94 -12.20 -3.59 34.52
CA THR A 94 -10.82 -3.97 34.84
C THR A 94 -10.17 -4.83 33.74
N THR A 95 -10.97 -5.62 33.01
CA THR A 95 -10.47 -6.38 31.86
C THR A 95 -10.25 -5.49 30.65
N ARG A 96 -11.14 -4.51 30.42
CA ARG A 96 -11.05 -3.57 29.29
C ARG A 96 -9.88 -2.60 29.43
N LEU A 97 -9.60 -2.14 30.66
CA LEU A 97 -8.43 -1.31 30.94
C LEU A 97 -7.12 -2.07 30.65
N LYS A 98 -7.03 -3.34 31.08
CA LYS A 98 -5.86 -4.18 30.78
C LYS A 98 -5.66 -4.39 29.27
N GLU A 99 -6.73 -4.71 28.54
CA GLU A 99 -6.65 -4.83 27.07
C GLU A 99 -6.12 -3.55 26.41
N LYS A 100 -6.60 -2.38 26.87
CA LYS A 100 -6.14 -1.08 26.37
C LYS A 100 -4.66 -0.84 26.70
N ASP A 101 -4.25 -1.12 27.93
CA ASP A 101 -2.87 -0.94 28.40
C ASP A 101 -1.91 -1.86 27.63
N ASP A 102 -2.28 -3.13 27.43
CA ASP A 102 -1.49 -4.11 26.66
C ASP A 102 -1.32 -3.67 25.19
N GLU A 103 -2.37 -3.12 24.57
CA GLU A 103 -2.29 -2.56 23.21
C GLU A 103 -1.42 -1.31 23.14
N LYS A 104 -1.51 -0.43 24.15
CA LYS A 104 -0.71 0.79 24.24
C LYS A 104 0.76 0.43 24.42
N GLU A 105 1.09 -0.49 25.32
CA GLU A 105 2.46 -0.95 25.54
C GLU A 105 3.06 -1.55 24.26
N LYS A 106 2.31 -2.41 23.54
CA LYS A 106 2.75 -2.95 22.24
C LYS A 106 3.05 -1.85 21.22
N ARG A 107 2.20 -0.83 21.13
CA ARG A 107 2.38 0.31 20.21
C ARG A 107 3.64 1.10 20.57
N GLU A 108 3.85 1.38 21.85
CA GLU A 108 5.02 2.11 22.35
C GLU A 108 6.33 1.34 22.13
N ILE A 109 6.33 0.01 22.33
CA ILE A 109 7.50 -0.82 22.04
C ILE A 109 7.86 -0.75 20.56
N ARG A 110 6.89 -0.91 19.65
CA ARG A 110 7.11 -0.84 18.21
C ARG A 110 7.57 0.56 17.78
N LYS A 111 7.02 1.61 18.39
CA LYS A 111 7.41 3.00 18.14
C LYS A 111 8.85 3.27 18.56
N LYS A 112 9.27 2.82 19.74
CA LYS A 112 10.67 2.91 20.21
C LYS A 112 11.61 2.14 19.27
N GLU A 113 11.28 0.92 18.89
CA GLU A 113 12.08 0.14 17.94
C GLU A 113 12.24 0.86 16.59
N ARG A 114 11.17 1.43 16.03
CA ARG A 114 11.24 2.21 14.79
C ARG A 114 12.10 3.46 14.92
N LYS A 115 12.05 4.14 16.07
CA LYS A 115 12.88 5.32 16.37
C LYS A 115 14.36 4.94 16.46
N ASP A 116 14.66 3.82 17.11
CA ASP A 116 16.02 3.31 17.28
C ASP A 116 16.63 2.78 15.97
N ARG A 117 15.81 2.22 15.07
CA ARG A 117 16.25 1.73 13.76
C ARG A 117 16.74 2.84 12.82
N GLY A 118 16.45 4.10 13.14
CA GLY A 118 16.84 5.27 12.35
C GLY A 118 15.89 5.55 11.19
N LYS A 119 15.90 6.81 10.71
CA LYS A 119 15.09 7.23 9.57
C LYS A 119 15.60 6.57 8.28
N PRO A 120 14.72 6.15 7.35
CA PRO A 120 15.15 5.70 6.03
C PRO A 120 15.94 6.81 5.33
N GLU A 121 16.95 6.45 4.54
CA GLU A 121 17.76 7.40 3.74
C GLU A 121 16.98 8.04 2.58
N GLU A 122 15.69 7.73 2.45
CA GLU A 122 14.85 8.16 1.35
C GLU A 122 14.40 9.62 1.54
N THR A 123 14.70 10.46 0.55
CA THR A 123 14.18 11.83 0.49
C THR A 123 12.77 11.81 -0.09
N VAL A 124 11.78 12.09 0.75
CA VAL A 124 10.38 12.28 0.32
C VAL A 124 10.20 13.75 -0.04
N TYR A 125 9.61 14.01 -1.22
CA TYR A 125 9.25 15.35 -1.66
C TYR A 125 7.74 15.43 -1.87
N ASP A 126 7.11 16.45 -1.30
CA ASP A 126 5.72 16.76 -1.61
C ASP A 126 5.65 17.45 -2.97
N LEU A 127 4.72 16.99 -3.81
CA LEU A 127 4.47 17.53 -5.14
C LEU A 127 3.05 18.09 -5.19
N THR A 128 2.93 19.41 -5.27
CA THR A 128 1.62 20.05 -5.47
C THR A 128 1.37 20.40 -6.93
N ILE A 129 0.09 20.46 -7.31
CA ILE A 129 -0.32 20.86 -8.66
C ILE A 129 0.24 22.25 -9.01
N LYS A 130 0.37 23.13 -8.01
CA LYS A 130 0.96 24.47 -8.17
C LYS A 130 2.45 24.41 -8.52
N MET A 131 3.22 23.50 -7.90
CA MET A 131 4.63 23.29 -8.22
C MET A 131 4.81 22.83 -9.67
N ILE A 132 3.96 21.92 -10.14
CA ILE A 132 3.98 21.42 -11.53
C ILE A 132 3.66 22.54 -12.51
N GLN A 133 2.61 23.32 -12.24
CA GLN A 133 2.21 24.44 -13.10
C GLN A 133 3.28 25.55 -13.17
N LYS A 134 4.01 25.77 -12.08
CA LYS A 134 5.10 26.74 -12.00
C LYS A 134 6.45 26.20 -12.50
N ASN A 135 6.54 24.93 -12.90
CA ASN A 135 7.80 24.24 -13.22
C ASN A 135 8.88 24.42 -12.13
N LEU A 136 8.46 24.36 -10.87
CA LEU A 136 9.36 24.50 -9.72
C LEU A 136 10.28 23.28 -9.61
N LYS A 137 11.51 23.45 -9.12
CA LYS A 137 12.42 22.31 -8.97
C LYS A 137 11.97 21.46 -7.78
N LEU A 138 12.27 20.17 -7.87
CA LEU A 138 11.96 19.21 -6.82
C LEU A 138 12.69 19.61 -5.52
N GLY A 139 11.94 19.84 -4.44
CA GLY A 139 12.46 20.29 -3.14
C GLY A 139 12.49 21.80 -2.92
N GLU A 140 12.00 22.61 -3.86
CA GLU A 140 11.70 24.03 -3.61
C GLU A 140 10.31 24.14 -2.99
N GLU A 141 10.23 24.68 -1.77
CA GLU A 141 8.94 24.96 -1.12
C GLU A 141 8.23 26.12 -1.83
N VAL A 142 6.90 26.00 -1.99
CA VAL A 142 6.09 27.12 -2.43
C VAL A 142 5.90 28.02 -1.21
N GLU A 143 6.58 29.18 -1.21
CA GLU A 143 6.20 30.30 -0.33
C GLU A 143 4.69 30.52 -0.54
N ASP A 144 3.88 30.36 0.51
CA ASP A 144 2.42 30.55 0.56
C ASP A 144 1.52 29.33 0.21
N GLU A 145 1.88 28.11 0.61
CA GLU A 145 0.87 27.08 0.85
C GLU A 145 0.48 27.08 2.33
N GLU A 146 -0.64 27.74 2.66
CA GLU A 146 -1.33 27.50 3.93
C GLU A 146 -1.63 25.99 3.99
N LYS A 147 -0.98 25.29 4.94
CA LYS A 147 -1.32 23.90 5.26
C LYS A 147 -2.83 23.82 5.42
N PRO A 148 -3.52 22.79 4.87
CA PRO A 148 -4.95 22.67 5.07
C PRO A 148 -5.24 22.72 6.57
N ILE A 149 -6.11 23.64 6.98
CA ILE A 149 -6.59 23.73 8.36
C ILE A 149 -7.28 22.40 8.65
N ARG A 150 -6.57 21.50 9.33
CA ARG A 150 -7.17 20.30 9.91
C ARG A 150 -7.94 20.82 11.13
N LEU A 151 -9.24 20.54 11.21
CA LEU A 151 -9.96 20.83 12.44
C LEU A 151 -9.24 20.08 13.57
N GLU A 152 -8.70 20.84 14.52
CA GLU A 152 -8.33 20.31 15.83
C GLU A 152 -9.62 19.77 16.43
N GLU A 153 -9.78 18.45 16.44
CA GLU A 153 -10.78 17.83 17.29
C GLU A 153 -10.24 18.00 18.71
N GLU A 154 -10.80 18.95 19.46
CA GLU A 154 -10.61 19.06 20.92
C GLU A 154 -11.13 17.77 21.55
N ASP A 155 -10.28 16.73 21.62
CA ASP A 155 -10.56 15.52 22.40
C ASP A 155 -10.14 15.82 23.84
N ASP A 156 -11.12 16.11 24.70
CA ASP A 156 -11.01 16.40 26.15
C ASP A 156 -10.42 15.23 26.99
N ASN A 157 -9.70 14.28 26.37
CA ASN A 157 -8.92 13.28 27.08
C ASN A 157 -7.44 13.69 27.11
N GLU A 158 -6.94 13.98 28.33
CA GLU A 158 -5.52 14.09 28.68
C GLU A 158 -4.77 12.74 28.49
N GLU A 159 -4.79 12.16 27.31
CA GLU A 159 -3.66 11.39 26.82
C GLU A 159 -2.95 12.31 25.84
N GLU A 160 -1.73 12.74 26.19
CA GLU A 160 -0.80 13.41 25.27
C GLU A 160 -0.84 12.70 23.91
N VAL A 161 -1.66 13.20 22.99
CA VAL A 161 -1.49 12.93 21.57
C VAL A 161 -0.19 13.64 21.29
N GLU A 162 0.89 12.89 21.12
CA GLU A 162 2.18 13.44 20.70
C GLU A 162 1.97 14.11 19.32
N GLU A 163 1.57 15.38 19.33
CA GLU A 163 1.30 16.24 18.17
C GLU A 163 2.50 16.30 17.22
N ASP A 164 3.71 16.09 17.75
CA ASP A 164 4.97 16.13 17.01
C ASP A 164 5.17 14.96 16.01
N GLU A 165 4.36 13.89 16.08
CA GLU A 165 4.56 12.68 15.28
C GLU A 165 3.64 12.52 14.06
N GLU A 166 2.60 13.34 13.91
CA GLU A 166 1.74 13.29 12.73
C GLU A 166 2.39 13.90 11.48
N ASP A 167 3.31 14.85 11.66
CA ASP A 167 3.96 15.63 10.60
C ASP A 167 5.26 15.00 10.07
N ALA A 168 5.76 13.93 10.69
CA ALA A 168 6.90 13.18 10.16
C ALA A 168 6.44 12.27 9.01
N PRO A 169 7.23 12.14 7.91
CA PRO A 169 6.88 11.23 6.82
C PRO A 169 6.74 9.81 7.39
N LYS A 170 5.50 9.32 7.42
CA LYS A 170 5.19 7.98 7.93
C LYS A 170 5.93 6.98 7.04
N LEU A 171 6.76 6.15 7.66
CA LEU A 171 7.40 5.03 6.97
C LEU A 171 6.30 4.07 6.51
N ASP A 172 6.02 4.04 5.21
CA ASP A 172 5.07 3.12 4.59
C ASP A 172 5.82 1.88 4.07
N PRO A 173 5.67 0.71 4.72
CA PRO A 173 6.34 -0.52 4.31
C PRO A 173 5.85 -1.02 2.94
N HIS A 174 4.58 -0.80 2.62
CA HIS A 174 4.00 -1.20 1.33
C HIS A 174 4.58 -0.34 0.22
N LEU A 175 4.63 0.98 0.40
CA LEU A 175 5.24 1.89 -0.57
C LEU A 175 6.72 1.53 -0.81
N ARG A 176 7.49 1.30 0.26
CA ARG A 176 8.90 0.92 0.15
C ARG A 176 9.09 -0.38 -0.64
N GLU A 177 8.28 -1.40 -0.36
CA GLU A 177 8.37 -2.66 -1.10
C GLU A 177 7.95 -2.52 -2.56
N THR A 178 6.93 -1.71 -2.86
CA THR A 178 6.55 -1.40 -4.26
C THR A 178 7.69 -0.71 -5.01
N MET A 179 8.42 0.19 -4.36
CA MET A 179 9.61 0.83 -4.94
C MET A 179 10.69 -0.20 -5.25
N PHE A 180 10.96 -1.16 -4.35
CA PHE A 180 11.93 -2.22 -4.60
C PHE A 180 11.50 -3.17 -5.72
N ILE A 181 10.21 -3.51 -5.81
CA ILE A 181 9.66 -4.28 -6.93
C ILE A 181 9.89 -3.54 -8.25
N LEU A 182 9.62 -2.24 -8.30
CA LEU A 182 9.83 -1.43 -9.50
C LEU A 182 11.32 -1.36 -9.88
N HIS A 183 12.20 -1.16 -8.91
CA HIS A 183 13.64 -1.14 -9.13
C HIS A 183 14.16 -2.49 -9.66
N ASP A 184 13.66 -3.59 -9.11
CA ASP A 184 13.98 -4.93 -9.59
C ASP A 184 13.45 -5.18 -10.99
N TYR A 185 12.26 -4.68 -11.31
CA TYR A 185 11.72 -4.72 -12.65
C TYR A 185 12.64 -3.97 -13.62
N ILE A 186 13.00 -2.72 -13.32
CA ILE A 186 13.92 -1.91 -14.13
C ILE A 186 15.26 -2.63 -14.36
N LYS A 187 15.83 -3.25 -13.33
CA LYS A 187 17.08 -4.03 -13.44
C LYS A 187 16.96 -5.24 -14.36
N LEU A 188 15.78 -5.85 -14.43
CA LEU A 188 15.50 -6.99 -15.31
C LEU A 188 15.21 -6.55 -16.75
N LEU A 189 14.87 -5.28 -16.98
CA LEU A 189 14.66 -4.76 -18.32
C LEU A 189 16.00 -4.60 -19.07
N ASP A 190 16.09 -5.20 -20.25
CA ASP A 190 17.17 -4.92 -21.20
C ASP A 190 16.85 -3.60 -21.94
N PRO A 191 17.64 -2.52 -21.76
CA PRO A 191 17.36 -1.22 -22.37
C PRO A 191 17.29 -1.28 -23.90
N LYS A 192 17.95 -2.26 -24.53
CA LYS A 192 17.94 -2.42 -26.00
C LYS A 192 16.65 -3.06 -26.54
N LYS A 193 15.91 -3.80 -25.70
CA LYS A 193 14.64 -4.45 -26.09
C LYS A 193 13.41 -3.59 -25.79
N GLN A 194 13.55 -2.53 -25.00
CA GLN A 194 12.45 -1.66 -24.55
C GLN A 194 12.15 -0.50 -25.51
N ILE A 195 13.11 -0.09 -26.34
CA ILE A 195 12.83 0.84 -27.44
C ILE A 195 11.99 0.06 -28.44
N ALA A 196 10.74 0.48 -28.61
CA ALA A 196 9.80 -0.15 -29.53
C ALA A 196 10.42 -0.20 -30.93
N ALA A 197 11.02 -1.33 -31.29
CA ALA A 197 11.23 -1.67 -32.68
C ALA A 197 9.84 -1.71 -33.31
N LYS A 198 9.58 -0.75 -34.19
CA LYS A 198 8.41 -0.76 -35.05
C LYS A 198 8.50 -2.06 -35.84
N ASP A 199 7.68 -3.04 -35.44
CA ASP A 199 7.56 -4.32 -36.12
C ASP A 199 7.13 -4.02 -37.56
N SER A 200 8.10 -3.98 -38.47
CA SER A 200 7.87 -3.81 -39.89
C SER A 200 7.21 -5.09 -40.37
N GLY A 201 5.94 -4.97 -40.73
CA GLY A 201 5.06 -6.10 -40.99
C GLY A 201 5.66 -7.11 -41.96
N ASP A 202 5.52 -8.38 -41.60
CA ASP A 202 5.33 -9.45 -42.56
C ASP A 202 4.02 -10.15 -42.23
N SER A 203 2.99 -9.76 -42.98
CA SER A 203 1.80 -10.57 -43.18
C SER A 203 2.22 -11.84 -43.93
N ASN A 204 2.40 -12.95 -43.23
CA ASN A 204 2.34 -14.26 -43.86
C ASN A 204 0.96 -14.89 -43.61
N PRO A 205 0.16 -15.11 -44.66
CA PRO A 205 -1.06 -15.89 -44.54
C PRO A 205 -0.65 -17.37 -44.50
N VAL A 206 -1.15 -18.12 -43.51
CA VAL A 206 -1.07 -19.58 -43.53
C VAL A 206 -2.49 -20.12 -43.47
N GLN A 207 -2.70 -21.04 -44.43
CA GLN A 207 -3.88 -21.76 -44.89
C GLN A 207 -4.81 -22.30 -43.80
#